data_AF-A0A7V8JNL7-F1
#
_entry.id   AF-A0A7V8JNL7-F1
#
_cell.length_a   1.000
_cell.length_b   1.000
_cell.length_c   1.000
_cell.angle_alpha   90.00
_cell.angle_beta   90.00
_cell.angle_gamma   90.00
#
_symmetry.space_group_name_H-M   'P 1'
#
loop_
_entity.id
_entity.type
_entity.pdbx_description
1 polymer ?
#
loop_
_entity_poly.entity_id
_entity_poly.type
_entity_poly.pdbx_seq_one_letter_code
_entity_poly.pdbx_strand_id
1 'polypeptide(L)'
;MAGRLIYVVGPSGSGKDSVLDALARTLPPGCVILPRVTTRAAPHGQSGADVLDEAAFFRDEAQGAFALSWRAHGLCYGIGRELDVQLRQGRLALVNGSREQWSAVRRRYPDAALVWLTVDPGLLLARLRGRGRESEAQIHQRLQRNMDLEQQLRAQALLDGDVLVLDNAGTLDAAVQRLRGQLVQWSPAAAVLAALATPAGAGMRLQFLGTGDVGQVPVFRCGCAACGRARAHPRWRRRPCSALIECAGQRWLIDAGGHDLAERCEANAINGILLTHYHADHAQGLLHLRWGVGEPLAVHGPVDEQGLADLYKHPGILDFSQPLRPLEQRQFGALQVTAIGLRHSQPCLGFVFSQAGRHVAYLTDTVGLPPESRAHLQTLALDYCIVDCTHPPQARPPRNHNDLNTALAMCEGLNIGQLVLTHVGHELDAWLMAAPGRLAAQVRVAMDGDEIRVGE
;
A
#
# COMPACT_ATOMS: atom_id res chain seq x y z
N MET A 1 -2.92 7.58 -12.72
CA MET A 1 -2.06 7.72 -11.51
C MET A 1 -0.71 8.30 -11.90
N ALA A 2 -0.09 9.12 -11.04
CA ALA A 2 1.27 9.60 -11.26
C ALA A 2 2.29 8.47 -10.99
N GLY A 3 3.30 8.38 -11.84
CA GLY A 3 4.39 7.42 -11.75
C GLY A 3 5.36 7.77 -10.62
N ARG A 4 6.27 6.84 -10.32
CA ARG A 4 7.12 6.92 -9.14
C ARG A 4 8.59 6.74 -9.48
N LEU A 5 9.44 7.60 -8.92
CA LEU A 5 10.91 7.51 -9.05
C LEU A 5 11.45 6.45 -8.09
N ILE A 6 12.25 5.53 -8.61
CA ILE A 6 12.99 4.54 -7.84
C ILE A 6 14.47 4.91 -7.91
N TYR A 7 14.99 5.47 -6.83
CA TYR A 7 16.34 6.00 -6.75
C TYR A 7 17.30 4.94 -6.19
N VAL A 8 18.17 4.39 -7.05
CA VAL A 8 19.07 3.30 -6.68
C VAL A 8 20.41 3.87 -6.21
N VAL A 9 20.79 3.58 -4.97
CA VAL A 9 22.02 4.08 -4.33
C VAL A 9 22.82 2.94 -3.69
N GLY A 10 24.08 3.21 -3.36
CA GLY A 10 24.97 2.25 -2.70
C GLY A 10 26.44 2.63 -2.88
N PRO A 11 27.37 2.03 -2.12
CA PRO A 11 28.78 2.33 -2.22
C PRO A 11 29.34 2.01 -3.62
N SER A 12 30.46 2.63 -3.98
CA SER A 12 31.13 2.31 -5.24
C SER A 12 31.64 0.86 -5.18
N GLY A 13 31.27 0.03 -6.16
CA GLY A 13 31.56 -1.41 -6.14
C GLY A 13 30.47 -2.30 -5.53
N SER A 14 29.34 -1.73 -5.08
CA SER A 14 28.19 -2.51 -4.60
C SER A 14 27.44 -3.28 -5.70
N GLY A 15 27.79 -3.07 -6.97
CA GLY A 15 27.17 -3.77 -8.10
C GLY A 15 25.90 -3.13 -8.67
N LYS A 16 25.64 -1.82 -8.40
CA LYS A 16 24.46 -1.10 -8.93
C LYS A 16 24.25 -1.26 -10.43
N ASP A 17 25.29 -1.00 -11.22
CA ASP A 17 25.20 -1.10 -12.68
C ASP A 17 24.90 -2.56 -13.08
N SER A 18 25.60 -3.54 -12.49
CA SER A 18 25.36 -4.97 -12.74
C SER A 18 23.93 -5.42 -12.38
N VAL A 19 23.34 -4.91 -11.29
CA VAL A 19 21.96 -5.21 -10.88
C VAL A 19 20.96 -4.57 -11.85
N LEU A 20 21.18 -3.33 -12.26
CA LEU A 20 20.30 -2.65 -13.23
C LEU A 20 20.37 -3.31 -14.61
N ASP A 21 21.56 -3.66 -15.09
CA ASP A 21 21.77 -4.35 -16.36
C ASP A 21 21.12 -5.74 -16.36
N ALA A 22 21.22 -6.46 -15.25
CA ALA A 22 20.56 -7.75 -15.09
C ALA A 22 19.04 -7.62 -15.00
N LEU A 23 18.55 -6.64 -14.25
CA LEU A 23 17.13 -6.34 -14.12
C LEU A 23 16.50 -5.91 -15.44
N ALA A 24 17.22 -5.19 -16.30
CA ALA A 24 16.73 -4.74 -17.61
C ALA A 24 16.22 -5.90 -18.48
N ARG A 25 16.81 -7.09 -18.36
CA ARG A 25 16.39 -8.31 -19.08
C ARG A 25 15.08 -8.92 -18.56
N THR A 26 14.69 -8.58 -17.34
CA THR A 26 13.52 -9.14 -16.64
C THR A 26 12.64 -8.04 -16.04
N LEU A 27 12.63 -6.87 -16.66
CA LEU A 27 12.00 -5.67 -16.11
C LEU A 27 10.48 -5.85 -16.06
N PRO A 28 9.82 -5.60 -14.90
CA PRO A 28 8.37 -5.71 -14.82
C PRO A 28 7.64 -4.73 -15.76
N PRO A 29 6.43 -5.06 -16.24
CA PRO A 29 5.59 -4.13 -17.00
C PRO A 29 5.37 -2.82 -16.24
N GLY A 30 5.39 -1.70 -16.95
CA GLY A 30 5.22 -0.36 -16.37
C GLY A 30 6.47 0.20 -15.66
N CYS A 31 7.58 -0.55 -15.63
CA CYS A 31 8.87 -0.06 -15.18
C CYS A 31 9.75 0.37 -16.35
N VAL A 32 10.62 1.37 -16.13
CA VAL A 32 11.64 1.83 -17.08
C VAL A 32 12.92 2.12 -16.33
N ILE A 33 14.07 1.69 -16.87
CA ILE A 33 15.38 2.09 -16.37
C ILE A 33 15.86 3.24 -17.27
N LEU A 34 16.17 4.38 -16.67
CA LEU A 34 16.69 5.52 -17.41
C LEU A 34 18.21 5.59 -17.27
N PRO A 35 18.94 5.81 -18.37
CA PRO A 35 20.38 5.98 -18.32
C PRO A 35 20.73 7.28 -17.58
N ARG A 36 21.96 7.31 -17.04
CA ARG A 36 22.57 8.53 -16.55
C ARG A 36 23.56 9.05 -17.57
N VAL A 37 23.55 10.34 -17.80
CA VAL A 37 24.61 11.04 -18.52
C VAL A 37 25.81 11.22 -17.60
N THR A 38 27.03 11.01 -18.09
CA THR A 38 28.26 11.20 -17.31
C THR A 38 29.40 11.80 -18.13
N THR A 39 30.30 12.54 -17.50
CA THR A 39 31.55 13.01 -18.12
C THR A 39 32.70 12.00 -18.05
N ARG A 40 32.41 10.76 -17.61
CA ARG A 40 33.42 9.70 -17.51
C ARG A 40 33.75 9.14 -18.89
N ALA A 41 35.03 9.19 -19.26
CA ALA A 41 35.53 8.51 -20.46
C ALA A 41 35.21 7.00 -20.41
N ALA A 42 34.61 6.47 -21.48
CA ALA A 42 34.29 5.05 -21.59
C ALA A 42 35.58 4.20 -21.67
N PRO A 43 35.65 3.03 -21.01
CA PRO A 43 36.72 2.08 -21.28
C PRO A 43 36.54 1.55 -22.71
N HIS A 44 37.53 1.79 -23.58
CA HIS A 44 37.61 1.23 -24.94
C HIS A 44 36.69 1.88 -25.99
N GLY A 45 36.70 3.21 -26.10
CA GLY A 45 36.30 3.89 -27.34
C GLY A 45 34.82 3.76 -27.76
N GLN A 46 33.93 3.32 -26.87
CA GLN A 46 32.49 3.34 -27.13
C GLN A 46 31.92 4.71 -26.75
N SER A 47 31.62 5.54 -27.76
CA SER A 47 30.75 6.71 -27.61
C SER A 47 29.30 6.21 -27.48
N GLY A 48 28.81 6.08 -26.26
CA GLY A 48 27.37 5.98 -26.00
C GLY A 48 26.75 7.37 -25.98
N ALA A 49 25.45 7.47 -26.31
CA ALA A 49 24.68 8.73 -26.22
C ALA A 49 24.65 9.36 -24.81
N ASP A 50 25.11 8.62 -23.80
CA ASP A 50 25.08 8.99 -22.38
C ASP A 50 26.44 9.50 -21.85
N VAL A 51 27.43 9.76 -22.71
CA VAL A 51 28.72 10.35 -22.30
C VAL A 51 28.91 11.70 -22.99
N LEU A 52 29.08 12.75 -22.18
CA LEU A 52 29.33 14.12 -22.65
C LEU A 52 30.71 14.60 -22.19
N ASP A 53 31.34 15.49 -22.95
CA ASP A 53 32.42 16.30 -22.38
C ASP A 53 31.85 17.32 -21.36
N GLU A 54 32.70 17.89 -20.53
CA GLU A 54 32.27 18.85 -19.50
C GLU A 54 31.58 20.08 -20.10
N ALA A 55 32.08 20.59 -21.23
CA ALA A 55 31.51 21.76 -21.87
C ALA A 55 30.08 21.49 -22.38
N ALA A 56 29.84 20.31 -22.96
CA ALA A 56 28.53 19.85 -23.39
C ALA A 56 27.61 19.62 -22.20
N PHE A 57 28.10 18.98 -21.13
CA PHE A 57 27.31 18.77 -19.92
C PHE A 57 26.82 20.09 -19.33
N PHE A 58 27.68 21.11 -19.23
CA PHE A 58 27.29 22.41 -18.68
C PHE A 58 26.33 23.17 -19.60
N ARG A 59 26.46 23.04 -20.92
CA ARG A 59 25.48 23.61 -21.87
C ARG A 59 24.11 22.98 -21.68
N ASP A 60 24.06 21.65 -21.60
CA ASP A 60 22.81 20.90 -21.44
C ASP A 60 22.16 21.19 -20.08
N GLU A 61 22.95 21.32 -19.02
CA GLU A 61 22.46 21.72 -17.71
C GLU A 61 21.89 23.15 -17.72
N ALA A 62 22.59 24.11 -18.34
CA ALA A 62 22.13 25.50 -18.45
C ALA A 62 20.83 25.65 -19.26
N GLN A 63 20.62 24.75 -20.23
CA GLN A 63 19.39 24.68 -21.02
C GLN A 63 18.27 23.89 -20.32
N GLY A 64 18.53 23.35 -19.12
CA GLY A 64 17.57 22.57 -18.36
C GLY A 64 17.28 21.21 -18.98
N ALA A 65 18.26 20.55 -19.62
CA ALA A 65 18.09 19.22 -20.19
C ALA A 65 17.97 18.11 -19.12
N PHE A 66 18.43 18.37 -17.90
CA PHE A 66 18.43 17.41 -16.80
C PHE A 66 17.29 17.66 -15.80
N ALA A 67 16.62 16.58 -15.40
CA ALA A 67 15.72 16.54 -14.26
C ALA A 67 16.49 16.55 -12.92
N LEU A 68 17.64 15.88 -12.91
CA LEU A 68 18.58 15.83 -11.78
C LEU A 68 20.00 15.95 -12.33
N SER A 69 20.82 16.79 -11.71
CA SER A 69 22.25 16.88 -12.03
C SER A 69 23.06 17.03 -10.74
N TRP A 70 24.25 16.44 -10.71
CA TRP A 70 25.17 16.56 -9.58
C TRP A 70 26.62 16.35 -10.01
N ARG A 71 27.54 16.70 -9.11
CA ARG A 71 28.98 16.51 -9.29
C ARG A 71 29.48 15.55 -8.22
N ALA A 72 30.32 14.59 -8.58
CA ALA A 72 30.93 13.67 -7.64
C ALA A 72 32.26 13.14 -8.19
N HIS A 73 33.29 13.09 -7.34
CA HIS A 73 34.62 12.56 -7.70
C HIS A 73 35.23 13.19 -8.97
N GLY A 74 35.08 14.51 -9.13
CA GLY A 74 35.60 15.24 -10.30
C GLY A 74 34.86 14.95 -11.61
N LEU A 75 33.68 14.33 -11.56
CA LEU A 75 32.85 14.04 -12.72
C LEU A 75 31.46 14.65 -12.56
N CYS A 76 30.81 14.93 -13.68
CA CYS A 76 29.42 15.37 -13.74
C CYS A 76 28.50 14.21 -14.08
N TYR A 77 27.30 14.22 -13.49
CA TYR A 77 26.27 13.23 -13.71
C TYR A 77 24.91 13.90 -13.86
N GLY A 78 24.10 13.43 -14.80
CA GLY A 78 22.77 13.95 -15.08
C GLY A 78 21.76 12.85 -15.36
N ILE A 79 20.52 13.04 -14.94
CA ILE A 79 19.35 12.27 -15.38
C ILE A 79 18.51 13.20 -16.26
N GLY A 80 18.24 12.79 -17.50
CA GLY A 80 17.48 13.60 -18.45
C GLY A 80 16.04 13.88 -18.03
N ARG A 81 15.42 14.91 -18.62
CA ARG A 81 14.01 15.26 -18.41
C ARG A 81 12.99 14.20 -18.81
N GLU A 82 13.43 13.19 -19.56
CA GLU A 82 12.66 11.96 -19.81
C GLU A 82 12.12 11.35 -18.51
N LEU A 83 12.85 11.50 -17.39
CA LEU A 83 12.35 11.11 -16.07
C LEU A 83 10.97 11.69 -15.78
N ASP A 84 10.79 13.00 -15.93
CA ASP A 84 9.52 13.66 -15.63
C ASP A 84 8.41 13.22 -16.61
N VAL A 85 8.76 12.85 -17.85
CA VAL A 85 7.81 12.32 -18.85
C VAL A 85 7.32 10.94 -18.43
N GLN A 86 8.25 10.03 -18.08
CA GLN A 86 7.92 8.67 -17.65
C GLN A 86 7.07 8.66 -16.37
N LEU A 87 7.39 9.55 -15.42
CA LEU A 87 6.58 9.73 -14.21
C LEU A 87 5.17 10.23 -14.55
N ARG A 88 5.00 11.21 -15.45
CA ARG A 88 3.66 11.65 -15.89
C ARG A 88 2.85 10.55 -16.57
N GLN A 89 3.51 9.60 -17.23
CA GLN A 89 2.88 8.43 -17.85
C GLN A 89 2.51 7.32 -16.85
N GLY A 90 2.69 7.54 -15.55
CA GLY A 90 2.34 6.54 -14.54
C GLY A 90 3.39 5.45 -14.34
N ARG A 91 4.57 5.57 -14.96
CA ARG A 91 5.60 4.52 -14.91
C ARG A 91 6.46 4.60 -13.64
N LEU A 92 7.01 3.45 -13.26
CA LEU A 92 8.11 3.36 -12.30
C LEU A 92 9.43 3.63 -13.02
N ALA A 93 10.06 4.77 -12.73
CA ALA A 93 11.33 5.15 -13.36
C ALA A 93 12.50 4.86 -12.42
N LEU A 94 13.35 3.89 -12.78
CA LEU A 94 14.56 3.53 -12.05
C LEU A 94 15.74 4.35 -12.55
N VAL A 95 16.51 4.92 -11.62
CA VAL A 95 17.72 5.68 -11.94
C VAL A 95 18.88 5.29 -11.01
N ASN A 96 20.09 5.26 -11.56
CA ASN A 96 21.31 5.09 -10.76
C ASN A 96 21.76 6.43 -10.18
N GLY A 97 21.63 6.56 -8.86
CA GLY A 97 21.79 7.80 -8.12
C GLY A 97 23.02 7.88 -7.22
N SER A 98 23.22 9.06 -6.64
CA SER A 98 24.19 9.32 -5.58
C SER A 98 23.51 9.41 -4.21
N ARG A 99 24.07 8.72 -3.23
CA ARG A 99 23.61 8.75 -1.82
C ARG A 99 23.54 10.18 -1.27
N GLU A 100 24.50 11.03 -1.62
CA GLU A 100 24.60 12.43 -1.16
C GLU A 100 23.46 13.30 -1.72
N GLN A 101 22.83 12.88 -2.82
CA GLN A 101 21.75 13.64 -3.48
C GLN A 101 20.35 13.24 -2.99
N TRP A 102 20.24 12.21 -2.15
CA TRP A 102 18.94 11.68 -1.73
C TRP A 102 18.01 12.75 -1.14
N SER A 103 18.53 13.60 -0.25
CA SER A 103 17.76 14.70 0.34
C SER A 103 17.25 15.71 -0.69
N ALA A 104 18.01 15.98 -1.75
CA ALA A 104 17.58 16.86 -2.83
C ALA A 104 16.54 16.19 -3.74
N VAL A 105 16.74 14.89 -4.04
CA VAL A 105 15.79 14.07 -4.80
C VAL A 105 14.45 14.00 -4.10
N ARG A 106 14.42 13.71 -2.80
CA ARG A 106 13.17 13.60 -2.02
C ARG A 106 12.42 14.93 -1.91
N ARG A 107 13.12 16.07 -1.89
CA ARG A 107 12.47 17.40 -1.97
C ARG A 107 11.79 17.65 -3.32
N ARG A 108 12.42 17.22 -4.43
CA ARG A 108 11.89 17.41 -5.78
C ARG A 108 10.83 16.36 -6.15
N TYR A 109 10.99 15.15 -5.66
CA TYR A 109 10.13 13.99 -5.89
C TYR A 109 9.71 13.40 -4.54
N PRO A 110 8.69 13.99 -3.87
CA PRO A 110 8.26 13.59 -2.53
C PRO A 110 7.85 12.13 -2.40
N ASP A 111 7.42 11.50 -3.50
CA ASP A 111 6.99 10.09 -3.53
C ASP A 111 8.10 9.11 -3.95
N ALA A 112 9.33 9.58 -4.22
CA ALA A 112 10.42 8.73 -4.70
C ALA A 112 10.77 7.62 -3.69
N ALA A 113 10.92 6.36 -4.11
CA ALA A 113 11.42 5.30 -3.24
C ALA A 113 12.95 5.19 -3.32
N LEU A 114 13.58 4.78 -2.22
CA LEU A 114 15.01 4.55 -2.15
C LEU A 114 15.30 3.04 -2.23
N VAL A 115 16.13 2.64 -3.18
CA VAL A 115 16.70 1.29 -3.22
C VAL A 115 18.17 1.42 -2.86
N TRP A 116 18.56 0.85 -1.73
CA TRP A 116 19.92 0.93 -1.23
C TRP A 116 20.59 -0.43 -1.29
N LEU A 117 21.55 -0.57 -2.20
CA LEU A 117 22.41 -1.74 -2.29
C LEU A 117 23.52 -1.69 -1.24
N THR A 118 23.51 -2.67 -0.35
CA THR A 118 24.59 -2.94 0.61
C THR A 118 25.41 -4.15 0.13
N VAL A 119 26.68 -4.19 0.52
CA VAL A 119 27.58 -5.32 0.29
C VAL A 119 28.39 -5.50 1.55
N ASP A 120 28.67 -6.75 1.90
CA ASP A 120 29.57 -7.09 3.01
C ASP A 120 30.91 -6.30 2.91
N PRO A 121 31.35 -5.62 3.98
CA PRO A 121 32.58 -4.83 3.96
C PRO A 121 33.83 -5.62 3.55
N GLY A 122 33.92 -6.92 3.90
CA GLY A 122 35.02 -7.79 3.51
C GLY A 122 35.02 -8.11 2.01
N LEU A 123 33.84 -8.33 1.43
CA LEU A 123 33.68 -8.51 -0.01
C LEU A 123 33.93 -7.21 -0.79
N LEU A 124 33.51 -6.06 -0.24
CA LEU A 124 33.79 -4.75 -0.81
C LEU A 124 35.30 -4.46 -0.82
N LEU A 125 36.00 -4.78 0.27
CA LEU A 125 37.46 -4.70 0.40
C LEU A 125 38.15 -5.57 -0.65
N ALA A 126 37.74 -6.83 -0.81
CA ALA A 126 38.30 -7.73 -1.83
C ALA A 126 38.09 -7.21 -3.26
N ARG A 127 36.91 -6.67 -3.57
CA ARG A 127 36.60 -6.07 -4.88
C ARG A 127 37.38 -4.77 -5.16
N LEU A 128 37.63 -3.97 -4.13
CA LEU A 128 38.45 -2.75 -4.24
C LEU A 128 39.93 -3.09 -4.42
N ARG A 129 40.46 -4.05 -3.65
CA ARG A 129 41.82 -4.60 -3.82
C ARG A 129 42.06 -5.15 -5.22
N GLY A 130 41.10 -5.92 -5.75
CA GLY A 130 41.19 -6.50 -7.10
C GLY A 130 41.26 -5.49 -8.24
N ARG A 131 40.95 -4.20 -8.02
CA ARG A 131 41.08 -3.14 -9.03
C ARG A 131 42.49 -2.55 -9.12
N GLY A 132 43.33 -2.72 -8.10
CA GLY A 132 44.73 -2.29 -8.08
C GLY A 132 44.97 -0.78 -8.20
N ARG A 133 43.97 0.06 -7.89
CA ARG A 133 44.01 1.53 -8.13
C ARG A 133 44.23 2.38 -6.88
N GLU A 134 44.25 1.78 -5.69
CA GLU A 134 44.21 2.46 -4.39
C GLU A 134 45.14 1.75 -3.40
N SER A 135 45.79 2.49 -2.51
CA SER A 135 46.57 1.92 -1.39
C SER A 135 45.64 1.40 -0.28
N GLU A 136 46.13 0.48 0.56
CA GLU A 136 45.36 -0.08 1.69
C GLU A 136 44.78 1.00 2.61
N ALA A 137 45.55 2.06 2.91
CA ALA A 137 45.08 3.18 3.73
C ALA A 137 43.93 3.95 3.06
N GLN A 138 44.00 4.15 1.74
CA GLN A 138 42.92 4.81 0.97
C GLN A 138 41.66 3.95 0.91
N ILE A 139 41.80 2.64 0.81
CA ILE A 139 40.66 1.70 0.80
C ILE A 139 39.97 1.70 2.17
N HIS A 140 40.73 1.63 3.28
CA HIS A 140 40.16 1.70 4.63
C HIS A 140 39.45 3.02 4.93
N GLN A 141 40.05 4.16 4.57
CA GLN A 141 39.42 5.48 4.74
C GLN A 141 38.10 5.59 3.95
N ARG A 142 38.07 4.99 2.74
CA ARG A 142 36.87 4.94 1.89
C ARG A 142 35.77 4.06 2.47
N LEU A 143 36.13 2.92 3.07
CA LEU A 143 35.19 2.04 3.77
C LEU A 143 34.57 2.72 4.98
N GLN A 144 35.37 3.43 5.78
CA GLN A 144 34.90 4.16 6.96
C GLN A 144 33.95 5.30 6.58
N ARG A 145 34.31 6.11 5.57
CA ARG A 145 33.40 7.13 5.02
C ARG A 145 32.11 6.55 4.47
N ASN A 146 32.15 5.35 3.89
CA ASN A 146 30.92 4.66 3.47
C ASN A 146 30.06 4.32 4.68
N MET A 147 30.62 3.72 5.72
CA MET A 147 29.88 3.35 6.93
C MET A 147 29.23 4.55 7.62
N ASP A 148 29.95 5.68 7.74
CA ASP A 148 29.42 6.88 8.39
C ASP A 148 28.23 7.47 7.59
N LEU A 149 28.38 7.55 6.27
CA LEU A 149 27.32 8.05 5.38
C LEU A 149 26.10 7.11 5.38
N GLU A 150 26.34 5.81 5.50
CA GLU A 150 25.30 4.80 5.63
C GLU A 150 24.54 4.96 6.94
N GLN A 151 25.21 5.10 8.08
CA GLN A 151 24.53 5.32 9.36
C GLN A 151 23.65 6.58 9.34
N GLN A 152 24.14 7.67 8.76
CA GLN A 152 23.39 8.93 8.62
C GLN A 152 22.15 8.78 7.72
N LEU A 153 22.30 8.14 6.56
CA LEU A 153 21.19 7.93 5.63
C LEU A 153 20.16 6.93 6.16
N ARG A 154 20.59 5.91 6.92
CA ARG A 154 19.68 4.93 7.51
C ARG A 154 18.77 5.57 8.55
N ALA A 155 19.33 6.43 9.40
CA ALA A 155 18.55 7.19 10.38
C ALA A 155 17.50 8.10 9.72
N GLN A 156 17.87 8.75 8.62
CA GLN A 156 16.97 9.64 7.87
C GLN A 156 15.90 8.86 7.08
N ALA A 157 16.28 7.78 6.41
CA ALA A 157 15.41 7.04 5.51
C ALA A 157 14.41 6.11 6.23
N LEU A 158 14.72 5.66 7.47
CA LEU A 158 13.79 4.94 8.35
C LEU A 158 12.59 5.81 8.79
N LEU A 159 12.72 7.13 8.80
CA LEU A 159 11.62 8.07 9.09
C LEU A 159 10.71 8.29 7.86
N ASP A 160 11.26 8.15 6.65
CA ASP A 160 10.58 8.45 5.39
C ASP A 160 9.78 7.26 4.82
N GLY A 161 10.11 6.02 5.18
CA GLY A 161 9.26 4.82 5.06
C GLY A 161 9.11 4.17 3.68
N ASP A 162 9.98 4.48 2.71
CA ASP A 162 10.00 3.84 1.37
C ASP A 162 11.42 3.41 0.98
N VAL A 163 12.04 2.57 1.81
CA VAL A 163 13.43 2.15 1.64
C VAL A 163 13.51 0.64 1.49
N LEU A 164 14.00 0.17 0.35
CA LEU A 164 14.41 -1.22 0.18
C LEU A 164 15.93 -1.31 0.37
N VAL A 165 16.36 -2.02 1.41
CA VAL A 165 17.77 -2.41 1.57
C VAL A 165 18.00 -3.73 0.85
N LEU A 166 18.85 -3.72 -0.16
CA LEU A 166 19.24 -4.88 -0.96
C LEU A 166 20.66 -5.30 -0.60
N ASP A 167 20.78 -6.45 0.06
CA ASP A 167 22.07 -7.07 0.25
C ASP A 167 22.51 -7.80 -1.03
N ASN A 168 23.64 -7.36 -1.60
CA ASN A 168 24.27 -7.96 -2.78
C ASN A 168 25.55 -8.74 -2.41
N ALA A 169 25.61 -9.30 -1.20
CA ALA A 169 26.65 -10.24 -0.78
C ALA A 169 26.44 -11.67 -1.34
N GLY A 170 25.19 -12.04 -1.66
CA GLY A 170 24.82 -13.31 -2.29
C GLY A 170 24.98 -13.33 -3.81
N THR A 171 24.14 -14.08 -4.52
CA THR A 171 24.16 -14.12 -5.99
C THR A 171 23.49 -12.87 -6.59
N LEU A 172 23.99 -12.43 -7.75
CA LEU A 172 23.39 -11.32 -8.50
C LEU A 172 21.91 -11.56 -8.79
N ASP A 173 21.54 -12.80 -9.14
CA ASP A 173 20.16 -13.19 -9.42
C ASP A 173 19.25 -13.02 -8.19
N ALA A 174 19.72 -13.34 -6.98
CA ALA A 174 18.92 -13.15 -5.77
C ALA A 174 18.62 -11.67 -5.51
N ALA A 175 19.62 -10.78 -5.70
CA ALA A 175 19.44 -9.35 -5.59
C ALA A 175 18.47 -8.79 -6.65
N VAL A 176 18.56 -9.29 -7.89
CA VAL A 176 17.67 -8.91 -9.01
C VAL A 176 16.24 -9.39 -8.75
N GLN A 177 16.02 -10.63 -8.31
CA GLN A 177 14.67 -11.13 -8.01
C GLN A 177 14.02 -10.38 -6.85
N ARG A 178 14.78 -10.05 -5.80
CA ARG A 178 14.28 -9.26 -4.67
C ARG A 178 13.89 -7.84 -5.10
N LEU A 179 14.74 -7.18 -5.89
CA LEU A 179 14.42 -5.86 -6.45
C LEU A 179 13.19 -5.93 -7.36
N ARG A 180 13.13 -6.93 -8.25
CA ARG A 180 11.99 -7.16 -9.14
C ARG A 180 10.69 -7.37 -8.37
N GLY A 181 10.69 -8.19 -7.31
CA GLY A 181 9.53 -8.40 -6.45
C GLY A 181 9.05 -7.11 -5.77
N GLN A 182 9.97 -6.27 -5.31
CA GLN A 182 9.62 -4.97 -4.74
C GLN A 182 9.09 -3.99 -5.78
N LEU A 183 9.66 -3.97 -6.99
CA LEU A 183 9.17 -3.14 -8.11
C LEU A 183 7.77 -3.56 -8.54
N VAL A 184 7.46 -4.86 -8.47
CA VAL A 184 6.08 -5.33 -8.55
C VAL A 184 5.30 -4.65 -7.44
N GLN A 185 5.55 -4.87 -6.15
CA GLN A 185 4.77 -4.21 -5.07
C GLN A 185 4.61 -2.67 -5.19
N TRP A 186 5.62 -1.96 -5.69
CA TRP A 186 5.56 -0.51 -5.90
C TRP A 186 4.91 -0.07 -7.23
N SER A 187 4.65 -1.00 -8.14
CA SER A 187 4.04 -0.71 -9.43
C SER A 187 2.56 -0.41 -9.26
N PRO A 188 2.06 0.69 -9.83
CA PRO A 188 0.63 0.92 -9.96
C PRO A 188 -0.06 -0.25 -10.68
N ALA A 189 0.65 -0.92 -11.59
CA ALA A 189 0.19 -2.10 -12.32
C ALA A 189 0.30 -3.40 -11.52
N ALA A 190 0.97 -3.45 -10.37
CA ALA A 190 0.99 -4.64 -9.52
C ALA A 190 -0.04 -4.63 -8.40
N ALA A 191 -0.58 -3.47 -8.01
CA ALA A 191 -1.88 -3.49 -7.37
C ALA A 191 -2.92 -4.20 -8.27
N VAL A 192 -2.77 -4.04 -9.59
CA VAL A 192 -3.60 -4.68 -10.62
C VAL A 192 -3.13 -6.11 -10.98
N LEU A 193 -1.82 -6.40 -11.05
CA LEU A 193 -1.28 -7.72 -11.40
C LEU A 193 -1.15 -8.67 -10.20
N ALA A 194 -0.98 -8.21 -8.97
CA ALA A 194 -1.11 -9.06 -7.78
C ALA A 194 -2.58 -9.49 -7.59
N ALA A 195 -3.55 -8.66 -8.01
CA ALA A 195 -4.93 -9.08 -8.16
C ALA A 195 -5.12 -10.12 -9.28
N LEU A 196 -4.31 -10.09 -10.36
CA LEU A 196 -4.47 -10.96 -11.54
C LEU A 196 -3.54 -12.19 -11.60
N ALA A 197 -2.52 -12.33 -10.75
CA ALA A 197 -1.48 -13.37 -10.90
C ALA A 197 -1.17 -14.16 -9.62
N THR A 198 -2.13 -14.28 -8.70
CA THR A 198 -2.08 -15.37 -7.72
C THR A 198 -2.80 -16.56 -8.38
N PRO A 199 -2.17 -17.74 -8.54
CA PRO A 199 -2.96 -18.94 -8.83
C PRO A 199 -4.01 -19.06 -7.73
N ALA A 200 -5.19 -19.57 -8.06
CA ALA A 200 -6.24 -19.87 -7.08
C ALA A 200 -5.68 -20.84 -6.02
N GLY A 201 -5.02 -20.30 -5.01
CA GLY A 201 -4.85 -20.94 -3.74
C GLY A 201 -6.24 -21.08 -3.14
N ALA A 202 -6.44 -22.14 -2.37
CA ALA A 202 -7.68 -22.32 -1.64
C ALA A 202 -7.92 -21.22 -0.58
N GLY A 203 -6.99 -20.29 -0.36
CA GLY A 203 -7.10 -19.27 0.68
C GLY A 203 -8.07 -18.12 0.37
N MET A 204 -8.49 -17.43 1.43
CA MET A 204 -9.18 -16.15 1.38
C MET A 204 -8.17 -15.00 1.48
N ARG A 205 -8.31 -13.97 0.65
CA ARG A 205 -7.56 -12.72 0.75
C ARG A 205 -8.52 -11.55 0.96
N LEU A 206 -8.31 -10.74 2.00
CA LEU A 206 -9.06 -9.51 2.24
C LEU A 206 -8.11 -8.32 2.12
N GLN A 207 -8.44 -7.35 1.26
CA GLN A 207 -7.72 -6.10 1.10
C GLN A 207 -8.55 -4.94 1.64
N PHE A 208 -7.94 -4.07 2.46
CA PHE A 208 -8.59 -2.86 2.96
C PHE A 208 -8.52 -1.76 1.90
N LEU A 209 -9.66 -1.31 1.39
CA LEU A 209 -9.74 -0.24 0.39
C LEU A 209 -9.86 1.14 1.05
N GLY A 210 -10.52 1.17 2.20
CA GLY A 210 -10.59 2.31 3.10
C GLY A 210 -10.81 1.86 4.55
N THR A 211 -10.23 2.62 5.48
CA THR A 211 -10.19 2.27 6.91
C THR A 211 -10.65 3.41 7.82
N GLY A 212 -11.20 4.48 7.24
CA GLY A 212 -11.62 5.69 7.93
C GLY A 212 -13.11 5.70 8.22
N ASP A 213 -13.48 6.53 9.19
CA ASP A 213 -14.87 6.90 9.45
C ASP A 213 -15.43 7.83 8.35
N VAL A 214 -16.71 8.20 8.47
CA VAL A 214 -17.37 9.19 7.60
C VAL A 214 -16.57 10.50 7.44
N GLY A 215 -15.87 10.93 8.49
CA GLY A 215 -15.05 12.13 8.48
C GLY A 215 -13.78 11.99 7.63
N GLN A 216 -13.34 10.74 7.43
CA GLN A 216 -12.10 10.34 6.78
C GLN A 216 -10.87 10.95 7.47
N VAL A 217 -9.68 10.49 7.08
CA VAL A 217 -8.43 11.12 7.52
C VAL A 217 -7.65 11.53 6.28
N PRO A 218 -7.37 12.83 6.07
CA PRO A 218 -7.63 13.97 6.96
C PRO A 218 -9.09 14.48 6.92
N VAL A 219 -9.62 14.84 8.09
CA VAL A 219 -10.87 15.61 8.19
C VAL A 219 -10.68 17.00 7.56
N PHE A 220 -11.70 17.49 6.85
CA PHE A 220 -11.70 18.79 6.20
C PHE A 220 -11.36 19.92 7.20
N ARG A 221 -10.34 20.74 6.88
CA ARG A 221 -9.84 21.86 7.70
C ARG A 221 -9.34 21.54 9.12
N CYS A 222 -9.27 20.26 9.54
CA CYS A 222 -8.75 19.92 10.86
C CYS A 222 -7.23 20.15 10.99
N GLY A 223 -6.78 20.82 12.06
CA GLY A 223 -5.36 21.09 12.32
C GLY A 223 -4.62 20.08 13.20
N CYS A 224 -5.22 18.94 13.58
CA CYS A 224 -4.58 17.98 14.49
C CYS A 224 -3.39 17.25 13.85
N ALA A 225 -2.53 16.64 14.69
CA ALA A 225 -1.31 15.95 14.24
C ALA A 225 -1.59 14.83 13.21
N ALA A 226 -2.66 14.06 13.40
CA ALA A 226 -3.06 12.99 12.47
C ALA A 226 -3.44 13.54 11.08
N CYS A 227 -4.32 14.54 11.04
CA CYS A 227 -4.72 15.18 9.79
C CYS A 227 -3.54 15.91 9.12
N GLY A 228 -2.66 16.55 9.90
CA GLY A 228 -1.42 17.14 9.40
C GLY A 228 -0.53 16.09 8.71
N ARG A 229 -0.31 14.95 9.38
CA ARG A 229 0.45 13.82 8.84
C ARG A 229 -0.17 13.25 7.56
N ALA A 230 -1.49 13.03 7.53
CA ALA A 230 -2.18 12.46 6.36
C ALA A 230 -2.21 13.41 5.15
N ARG A 231 -2.18 14.74 5.38
CA ARG A 231 -1.99 15.72 4.29
C ARG A 231 -0.57 15.70 3.74
N ALA A 232 0.43 15.65 4.62
CA ALA A 232 1.84 15.62 4.23
C ALA A 232 2.23 14.29 3.56
N HIS A 233 1.58 13.19 3.95
CA HIS A 233 1.96 11.84 3.55
C HIS A 233 0.70 11.01 3.22
N PRO A 234 0.38 10.82 1.92
CA PRO A 234 -0.84 10.15 1.48
C PRO A 234 -1.06 8.73 2.03
N ARG A 235 0.00 8.00 2.39
CA ARG A 235 -0.11 6.65 3.00
C ARG A 235 -0.83 6.62 4.34
N TRP A 236 -0.92 7.76 5.04
CA TRP A 236 -1.64 7.89 6.31
C TRP A 236 -3.06 8.41 6.11
N ARG A 237 -3.52 8.51 4.86
CA ARG A 237 -4.92 8.81 4.57
C ARG A 237 -5.77 7.58 4.86
N ARG A 238 -7.01 7.84 5.26
CA ARG A 238 -8.04 6.83 5.47
C ARG A 238 -9.26 7.22 4.67
N ARG A 239 -9.58 6.42 3.66
CA ARG A 239 -10.81 6.51 2.85
C ARG A 239 -12.00 5.88 3.58
N PRO A 240 -13.24 6.09 3.09
CA PRO A 240 -14.42 5.47 3.70
C PRO A 240 -14.28 3.96 3.84
N CYS A 241 -14.70 3.44 5.00
CA CYS A 241 -14.54 2.04 5.40
C CYS A 241 -15.06 1.08 4.31
N SER A 242 -14.16 0.29 3.75
CA SER A 242 -14.48 -0.67 2.68
C SER A 242 -13.34 -1.66 2.47
N ALA A 243 -13.67 -2.83 1.93
CA ALA A 243 -12.70 -3.89 1.67
C ALA A 243 -13.05 -4.67 0.40
N LEU A 244 -12.09 -5.44 -0.11
CA LEU A 244 -12.28 -6.39 -1.19
C LEU A 244 -11.91 -7.77 -0.67
N ILE A 245 -12.86 -8.72 -0.69
CA ILE A 245 -12.57 -10.11 -0.37
C ILE A 245 -12.46 -10.94 -1.65
N GLU A 246 -11.40 -11.72 -1.74
CA GLU A 246 -11.14 -12.65 -2.83
C GLU A 246 -11.04 -14.08 -2.32
N CYS A 247 -11.69 -15.00 -3.03
CA CYS A 247 -11.67 -16.42 -2.72
C CYS A 247 -11.90 -17.24 -4.00
N ALA A 248 -11.01 -18.19 -4.28
CA ALA A 248 -11.09 -19.09 -5.45
C ALA A 248 -11.36 -18.35 -6.79
N GLY A 249 -10.72 -17.19 -6.99
CA GLY A 249 -10.87 -16.38 -8.19
C GLY A 249 -12.12 -15.48 -8.24
N GLN A 250 -13.01 -15.55 -7.25
CA GLN A 250 -14.10 -14.61 -7.09
C GLN A 250 -13.68 -13.41 -6.25
N ARG A 251 -14.27 -12.24 -6.53
CA ARG A 251 -14.03 -10.99 -5.82
C ARG A 251 -15.35 -10.35 -5.42
N TRP A 252 -15.49 -10.02 -4.14
CA TRP A 252 -16.67 -9.36 -3.59
C TRP A 252 -16.25 -8.07 -2.89
N LEU A 253 -16.85 -6.96 -3.32
CA LEU A 253 -16.63 -5.66 -2.70
C LEU A 253 -17.45 -5.59 -1.41
N ILE A 254 -16.82 -5.23 -0.29
CA ILE A 254 -17.47 -4.97 0.98
C ILE A 254 -17.59 -3.46 1.13
N ASP A 255 -18.81 -2.96 1.11
CA ASP A 255 -19.18 -1.55 1.05
C ASP A 255 -18.66 -0.77 -0.16
N ALA A 256 -19.34 0.32 -0.47
CA ALA A 256 -19.20 1.12 -1.68
C ALA A 256 -19.12 2.63 -1.37
N GLY A 257 -18.39 2.99 -0.31
CA GLY A 257 -18.17 4.39 0.08
C GLY A 257 -17.26 5.21 -0.84
N GLY A 258 -16.40 4.54 -1.60
CA GLY A 258 -15.41 5.19 -2.46
C GLY A 258 -16.03 5.96 -3.62
N HIS A 259 -15.47 7.13 -3.96
CA HIS A 259 -15.91 7.92 -5.11
C HIS A 259 -15.25 7.50 -6.43
N ASP A 260 -14.22 6.66 -6.37
CA ASP A 260 -13.45 6.14 -7.51
C ASP A 260 -13.81 4.68 -7.87
N LEU A 261 -14.96 4.19 -7.39
CA LEU A 261 -15.34 2.79 -7.58
C LEU A 261 -15.51 2.38 -9.03
N ALA A 262 -16.00 3.25 -9.92
CA ALA A 262 -16.12 2.94 -11.34
C ALA A 262 -14.76 2.55 -11.94
N GLU A 263 -13.73 3.38 -11.75
CA GLU A 263 -12.36 3.09 -12.18
C GLU A 263 -11.80 1.82 -11.53
N ARG A 264 -12.09 1.61 -10.24
CA ARG A 264 -11.62 0.42 -9.49
C ARG A 264 -12.27 -0.88 -9.96
N CYS A 265 -13.58 -0.86 -10.24
CA CYS A 265 -14.35 -2.02 -10.69
C CYS A 265 -14.06 -2.36 -12.16
N GLU A 266 -13.73 -1.36 -12.99
CA GLU A 266 -13.21 -1.59 -14.34
C GLU A 266 -11.82 -2.24 -14.30
N ALA A 267 -10.94 -1.72 -13.43
CA ALA A 267 -9.60 -2.29 -13.24
C ALA A 267 -9.64 -3.68 -12.59
N ASN A 268 -10.67 -3.97 -11.78
CA ASN A 268 -10.83 -5.21 -11.05
C ASN A 268 -12.28 -5.68 -11.17
N ALA A 269 -12.54 -6.60 -12.10
CA ALA A 269 -13.83 -7.24 -12.20
C ALA A 269 -14.24 -7.83 -10.83
N ILE A 270 -15.46 -7.49 -10.39
CA ILE A 270 -16.09 -7.98 -9.17
C ILE A 270 -17.30 -8.84 -9.53
N ASN A 271 -17.61 -9.80 -8.66
CA ASN A 271 -18.78 -10.67 -8.79
C ASN A 271 -20.03 -10.04 -8.17
N GLY A 272 -19.86 -9.09 -7.25
CA GLY A 272 -20.95 -8.40 -6.59
C GLY A 272 -20.46 -7.58 -5.40
N ILE A 273 -21.43 -7.02 -4.69
CA ILE A 273 -21.22 -6.14 -3.53
C ILE A 273 -21.93 -6.74 -2.31
N LEU A 274 -21.23 -6.76 -1.19
CA LEU A 274 -21.76 -7.04 0.14
C LEU A 274 -21.82 -5.72 0.90
N LEU A 275 -23.01 -5.20 1.13
CA LEU A 275 -23.24 -3.91 1.76
C LEU A 275 -23.61 -4.12 3.23
N THR A 276 -22.86 -3.50 4.14
CA THR A 276 -23.13 -3.55 5.58
C THR A 276 -24.42 -2.79 5.91
N HIS A 277 -24.57 -1.57 5.37
CA HIS A 277 -25.74 -0.70 5.52
C HIS A 277 -25.73 0.46 4.51
N TYR A 278 -26.77 1.30 4.54
CA TYR A 278 -27.04 2.33 3.52
C TYR A 278 -26.64 3.77 3.91
N HIS A 279 -25.81 3.98 4.92
CA HIS A 279 -25.23 5.31 5.13
C HIS A 279 -24.35 5.72 3.93
N ALA A 280 -24.24 7.03 3.70
CA ALA A 280 -23.61 7.57 2.50
C ALA A 280 -22.15 7.14 2.36
N ASP A 281 -21.37 7.11 3.44
CA ASP A 281 -20.00 6.64 3.46
C ASP A 281 -19.83 5.14 3.20
N HIS A 282 -20.91 4.37 3.12
CA HIS A 282 -20.90 2.96 2.73
C HIS A 282 -21.58 2.72 1.38
N ALA A 283 -22.39 3.63 0.87
CA ALA A 283 -23.20 3.40 -0.33
C ALA A 283 -23.10 4.48 -1.42
N GLN A 284 -22.47 5.63 -1.18
CA GLN A 284 -22.49 6.77 -2.13
C GLN A 284 -21.85 6.45 -3.49
N GLY A 285 -20.86 5.56 -3.54
CA GLY A 285 -20.23 5.15 -4.79
C GLY A 285 -21.18 4.37 -5.72
N LEU A 286 -22.24 3.77 -5.17
CA LEU A 286 -23.29 3.10 -5.95
C LEU A 286 -24.05 4.08 -6.86
N LEU A 287 -24.17 5.36 -6.46
CA LEU A 287 -24.85 6.39 -7.25
C LEU A 287 -24.19 6.64 -8.61
N HIS A 288 -22.87 6.42 -8.68
CA HIS A 288 -22.13 6.46 -9.94
C HIS A 288 -22.14 5.10 -10.63
N LEU A 289 -21.89 4.01 -9.89
CA LEU A 289 -21.76 2.66 -10.44
C LEU A 289 -23.03 2.14 -11.12
N ARG A 290 -24.22 2.55 -10.67
CA ARG A 290 -25.50 2.14 -11.25
C ARG A 290 -25.66 2.43 -12.74
N TRP A 291 -24.96 3.42 -13.27
CA TRP A 291 -25.03 3.79 -14.68
C TRP A 291 -24.04 3.03 -15.57
N GLY A 292 -23.38 2.02 -15.02
CA GLY A 292 -22.55 1.10 -15.79
C GLY A 292 -23.32 0.40 -16.91
N VAL A 293 -22.59 -0.21 -17.83
CA VAL A 293 -23.15 -0.96 -18.96
C VAL A 293 -22.70 -2.41 -18.85
N GLY A 294 -23.65 -3.35 -18.93
CA GLY A 294 -23.37 -4.78 -18.87
C GLY A 294 -24.45 -5.55 -18.13
N GLU A 295 -24.05 -6.71 -17.62
CA GLU A 295 -24.91 -7.58 -16.81
C GLU A 295 -25.27 -6.93 -15.46
N PRO A 296 -26.41 -7.29 -14.87
CA PRO A 296 -26.76 -6.87 -13.52
C PRO A 296 -25.67 -7.23 -12.50
N LEU A 297 -25.29 -6.26 -11.67
CA LEU A 297 -24.34 -6.41 -10.58
C LEU A 297 -25.09 -6.62 -9.27
N ALA A 298 -24.97 -7.82 -8.70
CA ALA A 298 -25.63 -8.16 -7.44
C ALA A 298 -25.14 -7.30 -6.27
N VAL A 299 -26.09 -6.78 -5.48
CA VAL A 299 -25.84 -6.05 -4.24
C VAL A 299 -26.63 -6.72 -3.11
N HIS A 300 -25.90 -7.38 -2.21
CA HIS A 300 -26.48 -8.03 -1.05
C HIS A 300 -26.22 -7.19 0.20
N GLY A 301 -27.29 -6.69 0.81
CA GLY A 301 -27.21 -5.91 2.04
C GLY A 301 -28.36 -6.22 2.99
N PRO A 302 -28.53 -5.45 4.06
CA PRO A 302 -29.66 -5.61 4.97
C PRO A 302 -31.00 -5.37 4.26
N VAL A 303 -32.05 -5.95 4.83
CA VAL A 303 -33.42 -5.52 4.52
C VAL A 303 -33.61 -4.11 5.08
N ASP A 304 -33.55 -3.11 4.20
CA ASP A 304 -33.77 -1.70 4.49
C ASP A 304 -34.79 -1.15 3.48
N GLU A 305 -35.88 -0.54 3.96
CA GLU A 305 -36.95 -0.02 3.11
C GLU A 305 -36.60 1.31 2.43
N GLN A 306 -35.64 2.06 2.99
CA GLN A 306 -35.27 3.40 2.53
C GLN A 306 -34.11 3.34 1.52
N GLY A 307 -33.10 2.53 1.81
CA GLY A 307 -31.85 2.51 1.05
C GLY A 307 -31.14 3.86 1.07
N LEU A 308 -30.32 4.15 0.05
CA LEU A 308 -29.70 5.46 -0.15
C LEU A 308 -30.33 6.19 -1.33
N ALA A 309 -30.80 7.42 -1.09
CA ALA A 309 -31.35 8.32 -2.11
C ALA A 309 -32.45 7.63 -2.96
N ASP A 310 -32.26 7.56 -4.28
CA ASP A 310 -33.19 6.94 -5.22
C ASP A 310 -32.69 5.59 -5.77
N LEU A 311 -31.71 4.94 -5.12
CA LEU A 311 -31.09 3.71 -5.62
C LEU A 311 -32.12 2.61 -5.90
N TYR A 312 -33.11 2.40 -5.02
CA TYR A 312 -34.14 1.39 -5.27
C TYR A 312 -35.12 1.76 -6.39
N LYS A 313 -35.35 3.05 -6.63
CA LYS A 313 -36.24 3.52 -7.70
C LYS A 313 -35.56 3.49 -9.06
N HIS A 314 -34.27 3.83 -9.08
CA HIS A 314 -33.43 3.92 -10.27
C HIS A 314 -32.13 3.14 -10.02
N PRO A 315 -32.18 1.81 -10.00
CA PRO A 315 -31.02 0.98 -9.63
C PRO A 315 -30.02 0.80 -10.78
N GLY A 316 -30.41 1.08 -12.02
CA GLY A 316 -29.57 0.86 -13.20
C GLY A 316 -29.14 -0.60 -13.29
N ILE A 317 -27.83 -0.86 -13.37
CA ILE A 317 -27.29 -2.24 -13.36
C ILE A 317 -27.26 -2.89 -11.98
N LEU A 318 -27.53 -2.19 -10.88
CA LEU A 318 -27.46 -2.76 -9.54
C LEU A 318 -28.67 -3.64 -9.26
N ASP A 319 -28.47 -4.85 -8.76
CA ASP A 319 -29.54 -5.77 -8.37
C ASP A 319 -29.60 -5.94 -6.85
N PHE A 320 -30.60 -5.30 -6.22
CA PHE A 320 -30.87 -5.37 -4.78
C PHE A 320 -31.91 -6.45 -4.41
N SER A 321 -32.31 -7.31 -5.34
CA SER A 321 -33.43 -8.25 -5.16
C SER A 321 -33.19 -9.37 -4.14
N GLN A 322 -31.93 -9.56 -3.72
CA GLN A 322 -31.53 -10.63 -2.81
C GLN A 322 -30.86 -10.08 -1.54
N PRO A 323 -31.61 -9.38 -0.65
CA PRO A 323 -31.09 -8.93 0.62
C PRO A 323 -30.71 -10.12 1.51
N LEU A 324 -29.96 -9.84 2.57
CA LEU A 324 -29.55 -10.80 3.61
C LEU A 324 -30.25 -10.46 4.93
N ARG A 325 -30.59 -11.50 5.69
CA ARG A 325 -31.10 -11.37 7.06
C ARG A 325 -30.01 -11.74 8.07
N PRO A 326 -30.08 -11.22 9.32
CA PRO A 326 -29.16 -11.65 10.37
C PRO A 326 -29.14 -13.18 10.51
N LEU A 327 -27.94 -13.73 10.64
CA LEU A 327 -27.60 -15.16 10.73
C LEU A 327 -27.95 -15.98 9.48
N GLU A 328 -28.37 -15.36 8.39
CA GLU A 328 -28.51 -16.03 7.10
C GLU A 328 -27.15 -16.42 6.56
N GLN A 329 -27.04 -17.67 6.09
CA GLN A 329 -25.87 -18.18 5.40
C GLN A 329 -26.14 -18.31 3.92
N ARG A 330 -25.25 -17.77 3.08
CA ARG A 330 -25.33 -17.87 1.63
C ARG A 330 -24.00 -18.28 1.04
N GLN A 331 -24.06 -19.14 0.03
CA GLN A 331 -22.88 -19.63 -0.68
C GLN A 331 -22.61 -18.77 -1.92
N PHE A 332 -21.38 -18.26 -2.04
CA PHE A 332 -20.87 -17.49 -3.17
C PHE A 332 -19.66 -18.23 -3.73
N GLY A 333 -19.90 -19.15 -4.67
CA GLY A 333 -18.87 -20.07 -5.17
C GLY A 333 -18.20 -20.84 -4.02
N ALA A 334 -16.90 -20.65 -3.80
CA ALA A 334 -16.17 -21.30 -2.70
C ALA A 334 -16.30 -20.57 -1.35
N LEU A 335 -16.77 -19.33 -1.35
CA LEU A 335 -16.91 -18.49 -0.17
C LEU A 335 -18.30 -18.67 0.46
N GLN A 336 -18.36 -19.13 1.70
CA GLN A 336 -19.59 -19.06 2.48
C GLN A 336 -19.63 -17.75 3.26
N VAL A 337 -20.73 -17.02 3.18
CA VAL A 337 -20.94 -15.76 3.92
C VAL A 337 -22.08 -15.96 4.90
N THR A 338 -21.83 -15.64 6.18
CA THR A 338 -22.88 -15.52 7.20
C THR A 338 -23.09 -14.05 7.52
N ALA A 339 -24.30 -13.54 7.35
CA ALA A 339 -24.65 -12.18 7.74
C ALA A 339 -24.78 -12.10 9.27
N ILE A 340 -24.19 -11.09 9.89
CA ILE A 340 -24.18 -10.90 11.35
C ILE A 340 -24.95 -9.63 11.67
N GLY A 341 -26.04 -9.72 12.43
CA GLY A 341 -26.76 -8.50 12.85
C GLY A 341 -25.87 -7.62 13.74
N LEU A 342 -25.82 -6.31 13.46
CA LEU A 342 -25.06 -5.33 14.24
C LEU A 342 -25.98 -4.31 14.92
N ARG A 343 -25.45 -3.63 15.95
CA ARG A 343 -26.13 -2.51 16.62
C ARG A 343 -25.67 -1.21 15.99
N HIS A 344 -26.54 -0.58 15.19
CA HIS A 344 -26.29 0.71 14.55
C HIS A 344 -27.59 1.51 14.38
N SER A 345 -27.52 2.75 13.88
CA SER A 345 -28.70 3.62 13.70
C SER A 345 -29.62 3.22 12.54
N GLN A 346 -29.14 2.40 11.61
CA GLN A 346 -29.90 1.77 10.52
C GLN A 346 -29.76 0.24 10.61
N PRO A 347 -30.65 -0.54 9.94
CA PRO A 347 -30.40 -1.95 9.71
C PRO A 347 -28.96 -2.16 9.21
N CYS A 348 -28.16 -2.89 9.97
CA CYS A 348 -26.73 -3.03 9.72
C CYS A 348 -26.30 -4.48 9.90
N LEU A 349 -25.49 -4.96 8.95
CA LEU A 349 -24.90 -6.28 8.93
C LEU A 349 -23.38 -6.18 8.97
N GLY A 350 -22.76 -7.07 9.73
CA GLY A 350 -21.41 -7.54 9.49
C GLY A 350 -21.43 -8.85 8.73
N PHE A 351 -20.25 -9.39 8.44
CA PHE A 351 -20.12 -10.62 7.68
C PHE A 351 -19.09 -11.54 8.32
N VAL A 352 -19.38 -12.83 8.39
CA VAL A 352 -18.37 -13.88 8.59
C VAL A 352 -18.14 -14.57 7.26
N PHE A 353 -16.90 -14.53 6.82
CA PHE A 353 -16.39 -15.19 5.62
C PHE A 353 -15.76 -16.52 6.01
N SER A 354 -16.25 -17.59 5.41
CA SER A 354 -15.86 -18.96 5.75
C SER A 354 -15.40 -19.71 4.50
N GLN A 355 -14.23 -20.33 4.58
CA GLN A 355 -13.74 -21.25 3.56
C GLN A 355 -12.85 -22.32 4.22
N ALA A 356 -13.07 -23.59 3.89
CA ALA A 356 -12.30 -24.73 4.41
C ALA A 356 -12.06 -24.72 5.94
N GLY A 357 -13.06 -24.31 6.74
CA GLY A 357 -12.97 -24.24 8.20
C GLY A 357 -12.17 -23.06 8.76
N ARG A 358 -11.78 -22.11 7.90
CA ARG A 358 -11.17 -20.84 8.26
C ARG A 358 -12.20 -19.73 8.25
N HIS A 359 -12.07 -18.77 9.16
CA HIS A 359 -13.09 -17.75 9.38
C HIS A 359 -12.51 -16.35 9.56
N VAL A 360 -13.06 -15.39 8.83
CA VAL A 360 -12.76 -13.96 8.96
C VAL A 360 -14.05 -13.21 9.24
N ALA A 361 -14.13 -12.49 10.36
CA ALA A 361 -15.27 -11.64 10.69
C ALA A 361 -14.99 -10.18 10.30
N TYR A 362 -15.96 -9.50 9.71
CA TYR A 362 -15.94 -8.08 9.35
C TYR A 362 -17.16 -7.39 9.97
N LEU A 363 -16.95 -6.64 11.04
CA LEU A 363 -17.97 -6.16 11.98
C LEU A 363 -17.92 -4.63 12.10
N THR A 364 -18.35 -3.96 11.04
CA THR A 364 -18.52 -2.50 10.98
C THR A 364 -19.84 -2.21 10.24
N ASP A 365 -20.61 -1.19 10.61
CA ASP A 365 -20.43 -0.30 11.76
C ASP A 365 -21.23 -0.79 12.96
N THR A 366 -20.69 -0.61 14.17
CA THR A 366 -21.42 -1.05 15.36
C THR A 366 -20.96 -0.45 16.67
N VAL A 367 -21.87 -0.45 17.66
CA VAL A 367 -21.55 -0.36 19.08
C VAL A 367 -21.84 -1.67 19.80
N GLY A 368 -20.80 -2.39 20.20
CA GLY A 368 -20.94 -3.73 20.79
C GLY A 368 -21.62 -4.74 19.84
N LEU A 369 -22.14 -5.84 20.39
CA LEU A 369 -22.82 -6.88 19.60
C LEU A 369 -24.23 -7.19 20.14
N PRO A 370 -25.19 -7.53 19.27
CA PRO A 370 -26.41 -8.23 19.69
C PRO A 370 -26.08 -9.58 20.35
N PRO A 371 -26.87 -10.05 21.33
CA PRO A 371 -26.59 -11.31 22.02
C PRO A 371 -26.54 -12.54 21.10
N GLU A 372 -27.43 -12.59 20.10
CA GLU A 372 -27.48 -13.67 19.10
C GLU A 372 -26.25 -13.67 18.19
N SER A 373 -25.80 -12.51 17.72
CA SER A 373 -24.57 -12.35 16.95
C SER A 373 -23.35 -12.76 17.77
N ARG A 374 -23.29 -12.39 19.05
CA ARG A 374 -22.22 -12.82 19.95
C ARG A 374 -22.22 -14.33 20.13
N ALA A 375 -23.38 -14.93 20.41
CA ALA A 375 -23.51 -16.36 20.59
C ALA A 375 -23.05 -17.13 19.35
N HIS A 376 -23.39 -16.66 18.15
CA HIS A 376 -22.91 -17.25 16.91
C HIS A 376 -21.37 -17.14 16.77
N LEU A 377 -20.80 -15.94 16.96
CA LEU A 377 -19.35 -15.72 16.85
C LEU A 377 -18.55 -16.55 17.86
N GLN A 378 -19.10 -16.82 19.04
CA GLN A 378 -18.47 -17.69 20.06
C GLN A 378 -18.35 -19.16 19.62
N THR A 379 -19.13 -19.60 18.63
CA THR A 379 -19.03 -20.98 18.10
C THR A 379 -17.87 -21.16 17.12
N LEU A 380 -17.23 -20.06 16.70
CA LEU A 380 -16.22 -20.05 15.64
C LEU A 380 -14.82 -19.79 16.20
N ALA A 381 -13.82 -20.38 15.54
CA ALA A 381 -12.43 -19.95 15.66
C ALA A 381 -12.14 -18.94 14.54
N LEU A 382 -11.98 -17.67 14.89
CA LEU A 382 -11.76 -16.58 13.94
C LEU A 382 -10.26 -16.41 13.74
N ASP A 383 -9.76 -16.59 12.51
CA ASP A 383 -8.38 -16.25 12.18
C ASP A 383 -8.17 -14.73 12.32
N TYR A 384 -9.14 -13.95 11.84
CA TYR A 384 -9.17 -12.49 11.95
C TYR A 384 -10.56 -11.99 12.33
N CYS A 385 -10.61 -10.99 13.20
CA CYS A 385 -11.81 -10.23 13.51
C CYS A 385 -11.54 -8.75 13.21
N ILE A 386 -12.15 -8.23 12.15
CA ILE A 386 -12.10 -6.81 11.77
C ILE A 386 -13.29 -6.12 12.44
N VAL A 387 -13.03 -5.06 13.22
CA VAL A 387 -14.07 -4.39 14.02
C VAL A 387 -14.03 -2.87 13.88
N ASP A 388 -15.21 -2.25 13.91
CA ASP A 388 -15.35 -0.81 14.11
C ASP A 388 -14.62 -0.38 15.39
N CYS A 389 -13.74 0.61 15.27
CA CYS A 389 -13.20 1.37 16.39
C CYS A 389 -12.93 2.81 15.94
N THR A 390 -13.97 3.63 16.03
CA THR A 390 -13.92 5.03 15.58
C THR A 390 -13.19 5.95 16.54
N HIS A 391 -13.38 5.75 17.84
CA HIS A 391 -12.98 6.73 18.85
C HIS A 391 -11.83 6.24 19.74
N PRO A 392 -10.98 7.16 20.25
CA PRO A 392 -10.06 6.83 21.35
C PRO A 392 -10.83 6.43 22.61
N PRO A 393 -10.21 5.73 23.58
CA PRO A 393 -10.85 5.38 24.85
C PRO A 393 -11.57 6.57 25.50
N GLN A 394 -12.86 6.40 25.79
CA GLN A 394 -13.70 7.41 26.45
C GLN A 394 -14.16 6.93 27.82
N ALA A 395 -14.48 7.89 28.69
CA ALA A 395 -15.06 7.58 30.02
C ALA A 395 -16.52 7.10 29.93
N ARG A 396 -17.23 7.47 28.86
CA ARG A 396 -18.59 7.02 28.56
C ARG A 396 -18.61 6.43 27.16
N PRO A 397 -19.19 5.24 26.96
CA PRO A 397 -19.27 4.63 25.63
C PRO A 397 -19.98 5.55 24.62
N PRO A 398 -19.52 5.58 23.35
CA PRO A 398 -20.23 6.29 22.29
C PRO A 398 -21.55 5.61 21.93
N ARG A 399 -22.37 6.27 21.09
CA ARG A 399 -23.74 5.81 20.78
C ARG A 399 -23.87 4.91 19.56
N ASN A 400 -23.09 5.14 18.51
CA ASN A 400 -23.27 4.46 17.22
C ASN A 400 -22.04 3.65 16.79
N HIS A 401 -20.86 4.05 17.26
CA HIS A 401 -19.59 3.41 16.95
C HIS A 401 -18.84 3.07 18.23
N ASN A 402 -17.92 2.12 18.17
CA ASN A 402 -17.10 1.78 19.31
C ASN A 402 -16.03 2.86 19.56
N ASP A 403 -15.71 3.08 20.84
CA ASP A 403 -14.37 3.50 21.22
C ASP A 403 -13.48 2.27 21.41
N LEU A 404 -12.18 2.48 21.60
CA LEU A 404 -11.23 1.37 21.79
C LEU A 404 -11.61 0.46 22.97
N ASN A 405 -12.13 1.00 24.09
CA ASN A 405 -12.56 0.18 25.23
C ASN A 405 -13.73 -0.72 24.85
N THR A 406 -14.74 -0.17 24.18
CA THR A 406 -15.93 -0.90 23.76
C THR A 406 -15.60 -1.94 22.70
N ALA A 407 -14.72 -1.62 21.74
CA ALA A 407 -14.28 -2.57 20.71
C ALA A 407 -13.54 -3.78 21.31
N LEU A 408 -12.68 -3.55 22.31
CA LEU A 408 -11.99 -4.63 23.02
C LEU A 408 -12.97 -5.47 23.86
N ALA A 409 -13.85 -4.82 24.63
CA ALA A 409 -14.87 -5.50 25.44
C ALA A 409 -15.85 -6.32 24.58
N MET A 410 -16.20 -5.83 23.39
CA MET A 410 -17.04 -6.52 22.42
C MET A 410 -16.43 -7.86 21.98
N CYS A 411 -15.10 -7.93 21.94
CA CYS A 411 -14.36 -9.11 21.51
C CYS A 411 -13.99 -10.08 22.66
N GLU A 412 -14.25 -9.70 23.90
CA GLU A 412 -13.95 -10.56 25.06
C GLU A 412 -14.74 -11.88 24.99
N GLY A 413 -14.03 -12.99 25.19
CA GLY A 413 -14.60 -14.33 25.14
C GLY A 413 -14.86 -14.87 23.73
N LEU A 414 -14.45 -14.15 22.68
CA LEU A 414 -14.38 -14.69 21.31
C LEU A 414 -13.02 -15.37 21.08
N ASN A 415 -12.99 -16.45 20.30
CA ASN A 415 -11.75 -17.11 19.91
C ASN A 415 -11.16 -16.43 18.67
N ILE A 416 -10.28 -15.44 18.88
CA ILE A 416 -9.72 -14.58 17.82
C ILE A 416 -8.20 -14.77 17.73
N GLY A 417 -7.71 -15.11 16.55
CA GLY A 417 -6.28 -15.12 16.23
C GLY A 417 -5.69 -13.71 16.19
N GLN A 418 -6.27 -12.81 15.38
CA GLN A 418 -5.89 -11.40 15.34
C GLN A 418 -7.10 -10.46 15.29
N LEU A 419 -7.09 -9.43 16.15
CA LEU A 419 -8.06 -8.35 16.16
C LEU A 419 -7.54 -7.18 15.31
N VAL A 420 -8.37 -6.68 14.40
CA VAL A 420 -8.02 -5.60 13.47
C VAL A 420 -9.04 -4.48 13.59
N LEU A 421 -8.58 -3.29 13.96
CA LEU A 421 -9.42 -2.10 14.12
C LEU A 421 -9.56 -1.38 12.78
N THR A 422 -10.79 -1.06 12.37
CA THR A 422 -11.12 -0.26 11.17
C THR A 422 -12.10 0.86 11.52
N HIS A 423 -12.58 1.61 10.50
CA HIS A 423 -13.47 2.76 10.66
C HIS A 423 -12.88 3.81 11.63
N VAL A 424 -11.58 4.08 11.49
CA VAL A 424 -10.77 4.88 12.42
C VAL A 424 -10.96 6.37 12.17
N GLY A 425 -11.42 7.09 13.19
CA GLY A 425 -11.51 8.55 13.18
C GLY A 425 -10.16 9.23 13.47
N HIS A 426 -10.04 10.49 13.04
CA HIS A 426 -8.78 11.25 13.19
C HIS A 426 -8.34 11.49 14.66
N GLU A 427 -9.28 11.46 15.61
CA GLU A 427 -8.99 11.57 17.05
C GLU A 427 -8.31 10.33 17.59
N LEU A 428 -8.76 9.13 17.16
CA LEU A 428 -8.13 7.87 17.53
C LEU A 428 -6.73 7.79 16.92
N ASP A 429 -6.57 8.18 15.66
CA ASP A 429 -5.25 8.26 15.02
C ASP A 429 -4.31 9.20 15.79
N ALA A 430 -4.79 10.38 16.19
CA ALA A 430 -4.00 11.33 16.97
C ALA A 430 -3.61 10.76 18.34
N TRP A 431 -4.53 10.04 18.98
CA TRP A 431 -4.29 9.36 20.26
C TRP A 431 -3.22 8.26 20.13
N LEU A 432 -3.29 7.43 19.08
CA LEU A 432 -2.31 6.39 18.79
C LEU A 432 -0.92 6.98 18.49
N MET A 433 -0.86 8.14 17.82
CA MET A 433 0.39 8.86 17.57
C MET A 433 1.04 9.38 18.86
N ALA A 434 0.23 9.88 19.80
CA ALA A 434 0.74 10.47 21.04
C ALA A 434 1.40 9.43 21.97
N ALA A 435 1.09 8.15 21.82
CA ALA A 435 1.64 7.09 22.64
C ALA A 435 1.72 5.76 21.87
N PRO A 436 2.75 5.56 21.05
CA PRO A 436 2.95 4.32 20.33
C PRO A 436 3.13 3.14 21.30
N GLY A 437 2.61 1.97 20.93
CA GLY A 437 2.74 0.73 21.72
C GLY A 437 1.65 0.50 22.79
N ARG A 438 0.55 1.27 22.79
CA ARG A 438 -0.59 1.06 23.70
C ARG A 438 -1.47 -0.14 23.38
N LEU A 439 -1.36 -0.68 22.16
CA LEU A 439 -2.14 -1.83 21.74
C LEU A 439 -1.38 -3.12 22.06
N ALA A 440 -2.10 -4.12 22.56
CA ALA A 440 -1.56 -5.47 22.72
C ALA A 440 -1.12 -6.04 21.36
N ALA A 441 -0.13 -6.95 21.34
CA ALA A 441 0.44 -7.49 20.11
C ALA A 441 -0.60 -8.17 19.18
N GLN A 442 -1.69 -8.68 19.76
CA GLN A 442 -2.81 -9.30 19.04
C GLN A 442 -3.79 -8.30 18.40
N VAL A 443 -3.65 -7.01 18.69
CA VAL A 443 -4.51 -5.93 18.20
C VAL A 443 -3.70 -5.05 17.25
N ARG A 444 -4.18 -4.93 16.02
CA ARG A 444 -3.60 -3.99 15.04
C ARG A 444 -4.65 -3.04 14.50
N VAL A 445 -4.20 -1.91 13.97
CA VAL A 445 -5.05 -0.93 13.29
C VAL A 445 -4.86 -1.11 11.79
N ALA A 446 -5.94 -1.33 11.05
CA ALA A 446 -5.87 -1.43 9.60
C ALA A 446 -5.42 -0.11 8.98
N MET A 447 -4.70 -0.19 7.87
CA MET A 447 -4.39 0.94 7.00
C MET A 447 -4.95 0.68 5.60
N ASP A 448 -5.27 1.74 4.87
CA ASP A 448 -5.65 1.63 3.46
C ASP A 448 -4.55 0.92 2.68
N GLY A 449 -4.91 -0.17 1.97
CA GLY A 449 -3.99 -1.01 1.22
C GLY A 449 -3.43 -2.22 1.99
N ASP A 450 -3.71 -2.36 3.29
CA ASP A 450 -3.37 -3.56 4.05
C ASP A 450 -4.03 -4.81 3.44
N GLU A 451 -3.41 -5.97 3.66
CA GLU A 451 -3.95 -7.27 3.26
C GLU A 451 -3.97 -8.25 4.44
N ILE A 452 -4.97 -9.14 4.43
CA ILE A 452 -5.07 -10.33 5.26
C ILE A 452 -5.18 -11.54 4.33
N ARG A 453 -4.47 -12.62 4.67
CA ARG A 453 -4.51 -13.89 3.94
C ARG A 453 -4.74 -15.03 4.92
N VAL A 454 -5.64 -15.94 4.58
CA VAL A 454 -6.03 -17.09 5.41
C VAL A 454 -6.12 -18.33 4.54
N GLY A 455 -5.55 -19.45 4.98
CA GLY A 455 -5.60 -20.72 4.23
C GLY A 455 -4.68 -20.79 3.01
N GLU A 456 -3.64 -19.95 2.97
CA GLU A 456 -2.52 -20.06 2.02
C GLU A 456 -1.55 -21.19 2.38
#